data_AF-A0A9E2PPL9-F1
#
_entry.id   AF-A0A9E2PPL9-F1
#
_cell.length_a   1.000
_cell.length_b   1.000
_cell.length_c   1.000
_cell.angle_alpha   90.00
_cell.angle_beta   90.00
_cell.angle_gamma   90.00
#
_symmetry.space_group_name_H-M   'P 1'
#
loop_
_entity.id
_entity.type
_entity.pdbx_description
1 polymer ?
#
loop_
_entity_poly.entity_id
_entity_poly.type
_entity_poly.pdbx_seq_one_letter_code
_entity_poly.pdbx_strand_id
1 'polypeptide(L)'
;MSAMGDIVFISRTSECTFSNPVLILTATRLAEVKPCLQQVAARVSQGLYAAGFLTYEAAPAFDAALCAHPPGDLPLVWFGLYRAPAQPRQSLSGEASFRVGPWKALVSAATYHQQVRRIHDLIVAGDTYQINYTFPLQADFQG
;
A
#
# COMPACT_ATOMS: atom_id res chain seq x y z
N MET A 1 -10.07 9.50 18.50
CA MET A 1 -8.63 9.16 18.38
C MET A 1 -8.55 7.69 18.06
N SER A 2 -8.22 7.31 16.81
CA SER A 2 -7.91 5.91 16.50
C SER A 2 -6.62 5.56 17.22
N ALA A 3 -6.60 4.42 17.90
CA ALA A 3 -5.38 3.92 18.50
C ALA A 3 -4.41 3.54 17.36
N MET A 4 -3.11 3.74 17.57
CA MET A 4 -2.09 3.37 16.59
C MET A 4 -2.27 1.88 16.22
N GLY A 5 -2.63 1.59 14.97
CA GLY A 5 -2.90 0.22 14.50
C GLY A 5 -4.37 -0.17 14.31
N ASP A 6 -5.33 0.75 14.38
CA ASP A 6 -6.67 0.50 13.79
C ASP A 6 -6.61 0.57 12.26
N ILE A 7 -7.32 -0.33 11.57
CA ILE A 7 -7.36 -0.38 10.10
C ILE A 7 -8.81 -0.46 9.66
N VAL A 8 -9.16 0.34 8.65
CA VAL A 8 -10.49 0.32 8.04
C VAL A 8 -10.33 0.07 6.55
N PHE A 9 -10.93 -1.01 6.05
CA PHE A 9 -11.09 -1.26 4.63
C PHE A 9 -12.50 -0.87 4.21
N ILE A 10 -12.59 0.14 3.35
CA ILE A 10 -13.85 0.64 2.81
C ILE A 10 -13.96 0.21 1.34
N SER A 11 -15.05 -0.47 1.01
CA SER A 11 -15.46 -0.78 -0.36
C SER A 11 -16.73 -0.02 -0.71
N ARG A 12 -17.21 -0.15 -1.96
CA ARG A 12 -18.48 0.47 -2.37
C ARG A 12 -19.70 -0.07 -1.62
N THR A 13 -19.61 -1.29 -1.09
CA THR A 13 -20.76 -2.04 -0.55
C THR A 13 -20.56 -2.51 0.88
N SER A 14 -19.36 -2.36 1.43
CA SER A 14 -19.01 -2.90 2.74
C SER A 14 -17.89 -2.11 3.40
N GLU A 15 -17.89 -2.12 4.73
CA GLU A 15 -16.76 -1.69 5.56
C GLU A 15 -16.30 -2.89 6.39
N CYS A 16 -14.99 -3.06 6.52
CA CYS A 16 -14.37 -4.00 7.43
C CYS A 16 -13.35 -3.27 8.29
N THR A 17 -13.61 -3.22 9.59
CA THR A 17 -12.76 -2.54 10.57
C THR A 17 -11.99 -3.55 11.39
N PHE A 18 -10.72 -3.29 11.65
CA PHE A 18 -9.87 -4.02 12.58
C PHE A 18 -9.42 -3.06 13.67
N SER A 19 -9.58 -3.46 14.93
CA SER A 19 -9.21 -2.64 16.08
C SER A 19 -8.58 -3.48 17.18
N ASN A 20 -7.82 -2.84 18.06
CA ASN A 20 -7.11 -3.51 19.16
C ASN A 20 -6.17 -4.64 18.67
N PRO A 21 -5.10 -4.31 17.91
CA PRO A 21 -4.17 -5.32 17.43
C PRO A 21 -3.55 -6.09 18.60
N VAL A 22 -3.53 -7.42 18.49
CA VAL A 22 -2.81 -8.33 19.40
C VAL A 22 -1.30 -8.10 19.27
N LEU A 23 -0.83 -7.85 18.06
CA LEU A 23 0.57 -7.61 17.73
C LEU A 23 0.65 -6.80 16.42
N ILE A 24 1.66 -5.96 16.29
CA ILE A 24 2.02 -5.31 15.03
C ILE A 24 3.39 -5.85 14.61
N LEU A 25 3.46 -6.38 13.38
CA LEU A 25 4.69 -6.86 12.76
C LEU A 25 5.13 -5.87 11.68
N THR A 26 6.40 -5.48 11.73
CA THR A 26 6.99 -4.49 10.84
C THR A 26 8.36 -4.94 10.37
N ALA A 27 8.73 -4.60 9.13
CA ALA A 27 10.08 -4.75 8.59
C ALA A 27 10.49 -3.46 7.90
N THR A 28 11.67 -2.93 8.21
CA THR A 28 12.22 -1.72 7.56
C THR A 28 13.43 -2.04 6.69
N ARG A 29 13.99 -3.25 6.81
CA ARG A 29 15.13 -3.71 6.01
C ARG A 29 14.76 -4.93 5.16
N LEU A 30 15.36 -5.05 3.97
CA LEU A 30 15.08 -6.16 3.04
C LEU A 30 15.27 -7.55 3.69
N ALA A 31 16.31 -7.71 4.51
CA ALA A 31 16.58 -8.97 5.21
C ALA A 31 15.49 -9.38 6.21
N GLU A 32 14.67 -8.43 6.67
CA GLU A 32 13.59 -8.67 7.64
C GLU A 32 12.26 -9.03 6.96
N VAL A 33 12.09 -8.74 5.66
CA VAL A 33 10.82 -8.92 4.93
C VAL A 33 10.35 -10.37 4.99
N LYS A 34 11.18 -11.32 4.55
CA LYS A 34 10.84 -12.75 4.54
C LYS A 34 10.54 -13.29 5.95
N PRO A 35 11.41 -13.08 6.97
CA PRO A 35 11.11 -13.47 8.34
C PRO A 35 9.83 -12.85 8.91
N CYS A 36 9.57 -11.57 8.63
CA CYS A 36 8.36 -10.88 9.09
C CYS A 36 7.09 -11.49 8.49
N LEU A 37 7.07 -11.75 7.19
CA LEU A 37 5.94 -12.39 6.52
C LEU A 37 5.71 -13.83 7.00
N GLN A 38 6.77 -14.58 7.30
CA GLN A 38 6.65 -15.90 7.93
C GLN A 38 5.98 -15.83 9.31
N GLN A 39 6.31 -14.81 10.11
CA GLN A 39 5.65 -14.58 11.39
C GLN A 39 4.17 -14.22 11.21
N VAL A 40 3.84 -13.36 10.24
CA VAL A 40 2.44 -13.05 9.90
C VAL A 40 1.70 -14.33 9.54
N ALA A 41 2.23 -15.14 8.63
CA ALA A 41 1.62 -16.39 8.18
C ALA A 41 1.42 -17.39 9.34
N ALA A 42 2.41 -17.54 10.23
CA ALA A 42 2.31 -18.40 11.39
C ALA A 42 1.17 -17.97 12.33
N ARG A 43 1.00 -16.66 12.57
CA ARG A 43 -0.07 -16.15 13.42
C ARG A 43 -1.45 -16.26 12.77
N VAL A 44 -1.53 -16.07 11.45
CA VAL A 44 -2.77 -16.32 10.70
C VAL A 44 -3.17 -17.79 10.77
N SER A 45 -2.22 -18.72 10.66
CA SER A 45 -2.48 -20.16 10.81
C SER A 45 -3.02 -20.56 12.20
N GLN A 46 -2.79 -19.71 13.21
CA GLN A 46 -3.31 -19.88 14.57
C GLN A 46 -4.69 -19.20 14.78
N GLY A 47 -5.33 -18.72 13.71
CA GLY A 47 -6.66 -18.14 13.73
C GLY A 47 -6.70 -16.62 13.94
N LEU A 48 -5.56 -15.92 13.90
CA LEU A 48 -5.56 -14.46 13.85
C LEU A 48 -5.82 -13.96 12.43
N TYR A 49 -6.32 -12.74 12.32
CA TYR A 49 -6.47 -12.01 11.07
C TYR A 49 -5.30 -11.05 10.91
N ALA A 50 -4.74 -10.95 9.71
CA ALA A 50 -3.73 -9.95 9.39
C ALA A 50 -4.33 -8.85 8.50
N ALA A 51 -4.08 -7.60 8.85
CA ALA A 51 -4.46 -6.44 8.06
C ALA A 51 -3.30 -5.45 8.03
N GLY A 52 -2.99 -4.90 6.85
CA GLY A 52 -1.81 -4.06 6.65
C GLY A 52 -1.36 -4.03 5.19
N PHE A 53 -0.06 -3.80 4.96
CA PHE A 53 0.51 -3.65 3.62
C PHE A 53 1.92 -4.24 3.49
N LEU A 54 2.29 -4.50 2.22
CA LEU A 54 3.63 -4.80 1.74
C LEU A 54 3.93 -3.79 0.63
N THR A 55 5.06 -3.09 0.74
CA THR A 55 5.47 -2.08 -0.26
C THR A 55 6.02 -2.73 -1.53
N TYR A 56 6.01 -1.99 -2.64
CA TYR A 56 6.64 -2.42 -3.89
C TYR A 56 8.15 -2.58 -3.73
N GLU A 57 8.76 -1.71 -2.93
CA GLU A 57 10.19 -1.67 -2.59
C GLU A 57 10.68 -2.92 -1.82
N ALA A 58 9.76 -3.77 -1.34
CA ALA A 58 10.10 -5.05 -0.73
C ALA A 58 10.46 -6.14 -1.74
N ALA A 59 10.22 -5.94 -3.05
CA ALA A 59 10.47 -6.92 -4.10
C ALA A 59 11.89 -7.54 -4.10
N PRO A 60 13.00 -6.79 -3.90
CA PRO A 60 14.34 -7.35 -3.89
C PRO A 60 14.58 -8.38 -2.78
N ALA A 61 13.75 -8.39 -1.72
CA ALA A 61 13.86 -9.40 -0.67
C ALA A 61 13.47 -10.80 -1.17
N PHE A 62 12.67 -10.89 -2.23
CA PHE A 62 12.21 -12.15 -2.82
C PHE A 62 13.20 -12.67 -3.85
N ASP A 63 13.64 -11.81 -4.76
CA ASP A 63 14.59 -12.09 -5.81
C ASP A 63 15.44 -10.84 -6.08
N ALA A 64 16.76 -10.98 -6.08
CA ALA A 64 17.70 -9.88 -6.29
C ALA A 64 17.63 -9.28 -7.70
N ALA A 65 17.04 -9.99 -8.68
CA ALA A 65 16.78 -9.47 -10.02
C ALA A 65 15.64 -8.44 -10.04
N LEU A 66 14.78 -8.41 -9.02
CA LEU A 66 13.67 -7.47 -8.89
C LEU A 66 14.16 -6.14 -8.32
N CYS A 67 14.76 -5.32 -9.17
CA CYS A 67 15.20 -3.98 -8.81
C CYS A 67 13.98 -3.06 -8.53
N ALA A 68 13.99 -2.41 -7.36
CA ALA A 68 13.00 -1.42 -6.97
C ALA A 68 13.70 -0.12 -6.55
N HIS A 69 12.90 0.93 -6.31
CA HIS A 69 13.43 2.16 -5.73
C HIS A 69 13.97 1.91 -4.31
N PRO A 70 14.89 2.77 -3.82
CA PRO A 70 15.30 2.73 -2.43
C PRO A 70 14.07 2.85 -1.49
N PRO A 71 14.06 2.16 -0.34
CA PRO A 71 12.97 2.29 0.62
C PRO A 71 12.78 3.76 1.04
N GLY A 72 11.53 4.22 1.04
CA GLY A 72 11.14 5.54 1.54
C GLY A 72 10.91 5.56 3.05
N ASP A 73 10.09 6.49 3.52
CA ASP A 73 9.79 6.65 4.96
C ASP A 73 8.87 5.56 5.54
N LEU A 74 8.18 4.81 4.68
CA LEU A 74 7.31 3.71 5.08
C LEU A 74 8.12 2.43 5.35
N PRO A 75 7.72 1.62 6.36
CA PRO A 75 8.28 0.28 6.50
C PRO A 75 7.96 -0.56 5.26
N LEU A 76 8.84 -1.50 4.91
CA LEU A 76 8.67 -2.40 3.79
C LEU A 76 7.48 -3.35 3.98
N VAL A 77 7.26 -3.79 5.22
CA VAL A 77 6.13 -4.62 5.66
C VAL A 77 5.52 -3.96 6.89
N TRP A 78 4.20 -3.90 6.95
CA TRP A 78 3.49 -3.55 8.18
C TRP A 78 2.17 -4.31 8.24
N PHE A 79 1.97 -5.13 9.27
CA PHE A 79 0.72 -5.85 9.51
C PHE A 79 0.34 -5.81 10.98
N GLY A 80 -0.87 -5.34 11.26
CA GLY A 80 -1.56 -5.62 12.51
C GLY A 80 -2.15 -7.03 12.50
N LEU A 81 -2.11 -7.70 13.65
CA LEU A 81 -2.73 -9.01 13.87
C LEU A 81 -3.88 -8.88 14.85
N TYR A 82 -5.04 -9.42 14.51
CA TYR A 82 -6.30 -9.20 15.23
C TYR A 82 -7.01 -10.52 15.51
N ARG A 83 -7.85 -10.57 16.54
CA ARG A 83 -8.64 -11.78 16.85
C ARG A 83 -9.78 -12.00 15.86
N ALA A 84 -10.43 -10.93 15.42
CA ALA A 84 -11.51 -10.92 14.46
C ALA A 84 -11.63 -9.50 13.88
N PRO A 85 -12.24 -9.33 12.69
CA PRO A 85 -12.74 -8.04 12.28
C PRO A 85 -13.77 -7.54 13.29
N ALA A 86 -13.72 -6.25 13.61
CA ALA A 86 -14.77 -5.58 14.36
C ALA A 86 -16.08 -5.64 13.55
N GLN A 87 -17.20 -5.66 14.27
CA GLN A 87 -18.49 -5.42 13.63
C GLN A 87 -18.44 -4.07 12.90
N PRO A 88 -19.08 -3.96 11.71
CA PRO A 88 -19.16 -2.70 11.00
C PRO A 88 -19.63 -1.64 12.00
N ARG A 89 -18.85 -0.57 12.18
CA ARG A 89 -19.41 0.58 12.88
C ARG A 89 -20.58 1.04 12.03
N GLN A 90 -21.67 1.47 12.66
CA GLN A 90 -22.67 2.26 11.94
C GLN A 90 -21.88 3.30 11.15
N SER A 91 -22.16 3.38 9.84
CA SER A 91 -21.52 4.32 8.92
C SER A 91 -21.21 5.62 9.66
N LEU A 92 -20.03 6.19 9.45
CA LEU A 92 -19.73 7.56 9.85
C LEU A 92 -20.66 8.49 9.06
N SER A 93 -21.96 8.45 9.34
CA SER A 93 -23.02 9.32 8.85
C SER A 93 -22.99 10.63 9.64
N GLY A 94 -21.78 11.13 9.89
CA GLY A 94 -21.57 12.52 10.20
C GLY A 94 -21.35 13.22 8.88
N GLU A 95 -22.08 14.31 8.64
CA GLU A 95 -21.73 15.29 7.62
C GLU A 95 -20.42 15.97 8.03
N ALA A 96 -19.31 15.24 8.01
CA ALA A 96 -17.99 15.84 8.10
C ALA A 96 -17.79 16.59 6.79
N SER A 97 -17.96 17.91 6.84
CA SER A 97 -17.67 18.76 5.71
C SER A 97 -16.18 18.68 5.43
N PHE A 98 -15.81 18.07 4.30
CA PHE A 98 -14.44 18.09 3.79
C PHE A 98 -14.41 18.77 2.42
N ARG A 99 -13.25 19.28 2.04
CA ARG A 99 -12.99 19.84 0.72
C ARG A 99 -11.73 19.21 0.14
N VAL A 100 -11.82 18.81 -1.13
CA VAL A 100 -10.67 18.37 -1.92
C VAL A 100 -10.44 19.40 -3.02
N GLY A 101 -9.22 19.92 -3.10
CA GLY A 101 -8.80 20.85 -4.14
C GLY A 101 -8.68 20.18 -5.52
N PRO A 102 -8.34 20.94 -6.56
CA PRO A 102 -8.11 20.38 -7.89
C PRO A 102 -6.89 19.46 -7.88
N TRP A 103 -7.02 18.31 -8.54
CA TRP A 103 -5.90 17.38 -8.74
C TRP A 103 -4.87 17.95 -9.70
N LYS A 104 -3.59 17.91 -9.29
CA LYS A 104 -2.44 18.32 -10.08
C LYS A 104 -1.54 17.11 -10.31
N ALA A 105 -1.18 16.89 -11.56
CA ALA A 105 -0.16 15.89 -11.89
C ALA A 105 1.21 16.37 -11.41
N LEU A 106 1.96 15.48 -10.76
CA LEU A 106 3.34 15.76 -10.34
C LEU A 106 4.36 15.47 -11.46
N VAL A 107 3.88 15.12 -12.65
CA VAL A 107 4.69 14.90 -13.84
C VAL A 107 4.20 15.84 -14.92
N SER A 108 5.13 16.51 -15.61
CA SER A 108 4.79 17.38 -16.74
C SER A 108 4.28 16.57 -17.93
N ALA A 109 3.41 17.16 -18.76
CA ALA A 109 2.94 16.50 -19.99
C ALA A 109 4.12 16.10 -20.89
N ALA A 110 5.15 16.94 -21.01
CA ALA A 110 6.34 16.64 -21.79
C ALA A 110 7.09 15.40 -21.27
N THR A 111 7.30 15.33 -19.95
CA THR A 111 7.92 14.16 -19.30
C THR A 111 7.08 12.91 -19.50
N TYR A 112 5.77 12.99 -19.32
CA TYR A 112 4.85 11.89 -19.57
C TYR A 112 5.00 11.34 -21.01
N HIS A 113 4.91 12.21 -22.01
CA HIS A 113 5.05 11.82 -23.41
C HIS A 113 6.42 11.22 -23.72
N GLN A 114 7.49 11.74 -23.12
CA GLN A 114 8.83 11.19 -23.26
C GLN A 114 8.92 9.76 -22.69
N GLN A 115 8.39 9.54 -21.49
CA GLN A 115 8.43 8.21 -20.86
C GLN A 115 7.59 7.19 -21.63
N VAL A 116 6.40 7.58 -22.10
CA VAL A 116 5.56 6.71 -22.93
C VAL A 116 6.25 6.33 -24.23
N ARG A 117 6.88 7.29 -24.93
CA ARG A 117 7.67 6.99 -26.14
C ARG A 117 8.79 6.00 -25.83
N ARG A 118 9.54 6.22 -24.75
CA ARG A 118 10.62 5.31 -24.35
C ARG A 118 10.11 3.89 -24.09
N ILE A 119 8.94 3.75 -23.45
CA ILE A 119 8.29 2.46 -23.22
C ILE A 119 7.94 1.79 -24.55
N HIS A 120 7.37 2.52 -25.51
CA HIS A 120 7.08 1.97 -26.84
C HIS A 120 8.36 1.54 -27.57
N ASP A 121 9.43 2.31 -27.48
CA ASP A 121 10.71 1.96 -28.10
C ASP A 121 11.28 0.66 -27.53
N LEU A 122 11.19 0.46 -26.20
CA LEU A 122 11.58 -0.80 -25.54
C LEU A 122 10.74 -1.98 -26.03
N ILE A 123 9.43 -1.78 -26.21
CA ILE A 123 8.53 -2.83 -26.69
C ILE A 123 8.85 -3.20 -28.14
N VAL A 124 9.07 -2.21 -29.00
CA VAL A 124 9.42 -2.43 -30.42
C VAL A 124 10.78 -3.12 -30.55
N ALA A 125 11.74 -2.80 -29.68
CA ALA A 125 13.05 -3.47 -29.64
C ALA A 125 12.98 -4.92 -29.14
N GLY A 126 11.86 -5.34 -28.54
CA GLY A 126 11.71 -6.66 -27.94
C GLY A 126 12.29 -6.80 -26.53
N ASP A 127 12.67 -5.69 -25.89
CA ASP A 127 13.23 -5.68 -24.52
C ASP A 127 12.17 -6.04 -23.47
N THR A 128 10.91 -5.71 -23.74
CA THR A 128 9.76 -6.04 -22.90
C THR A 128 8.49 -6.16 -23.74
N TYR A 129 7.49 -6.86 -23.21
CA TYR A 129 6.17 -6.93 -23.83
C TYR A 129 5.22 -5.84 -23.32
N GLN A 130 5.29 -5.51 -22.03
CA GLN A 130 4.39 -4.55 -21.38
C GLN A 130 5.08 -3.87 -20.20
N ILE A 131 4.79 -2.58 -20.01
CA ILE A 131 5.16 -1.81 -18.81
C ILE A 131 3.91 -1.14 -18.26
N ASN A 132 3.64 -1.31 -16.96
CA ASN A 132 2.64 -0.53 -16.24
C ASN A 132 3.28 0.79 -15.80
N TYR A 133 2.91 1.88 -16.46
CA TYR A 133 3.41 3.21 -16.12
C TYR A 133 2.38 4.00 -15.32
N THR A 134 2.78 4.47 -14.15
CA THR A 134 1.96 5.29 -13.25
C THR A 134 2.71 6.55 -12.86
N PHE A 135 1.97 7.60 -12.49
CA PHE A 135 2.54 8.83 -11.95
C PHE A 135 1.61 9.42 -10.89
N PRO A 136 2.14 10.16 -9.91
CA PRO A 136 1.33 10.66 -8.81
C PRO A 136 0.50 11.90 -9.21
N LEU A 137 -0.70 11.97 -8.64
CA LEU A 137 -1.54 13.17 -8.60
C LEU A 137 -1.61 13.66 -7.15
N GLN A 138 -1.62 14.97 -6.96
CA GLN A 138 -1.74 15.60 -5.65
C GLN A 138 -2.92 16.57 -5.64
N ALA A 139 -3.66 16.62 -4.53
CA ALA A 139 -4.69 17.61 -4.27
C ALA A 139 -4.61 18.08 -2.82
N ASP A 140 -5.00 19.33 -2.57
CA ASP A 140 -5.14 19.84 -1.20
C ASP A 140 -6.36 19.19 -0.54
N PHE A 141 -6.24 18.86 0.74
CA PHE A 141 -7.33 18.31 1.55
C PHE A 141 -7.58 19.19 2.77
N GLN A 142 -8.85 19.49 3.04
CA GLN A 142 -9.31 20.18 4.26
C GLN A 142 -10.46 19.39 4.86
N GLY A 143 -10.35 19.03 6.15
CA GLY A 143 -11.34 18.26 6.88
C GLY A 143 -10.83 17.89 8.27
#